data_AF-A0A074MGH9-F1
#
_entry.id   AF-A0A074MGH9-F1
#
_cell.length_a   1.000
_cell.length_b   1.000
_cell.length_c   1.000
_cell.angle_alpha   90.00
_cell.angle_beta   90.00
_cell.angle_gamma   90.00
#
_symmetry.space_group_name_H-M   'P 1'
#
loop_
_entity.id
_entity.type
_entity.pdbx_description
1 polymer ?
#
loop_
_entity_poly.entity_id
_entity_poly.type
_entity_poly.pdbx_seq_one_letter_code
_entity_poly.pdbx_strand_id
1 'polypeptide(L)'
;MASYVLLIKEHEDETSVIYKFGPNEQVMGKIELNKETRKFSELESLPDPSIPSAFYFDRAAQRLAVCFVREGGKFPDRTSFES
;
A
#
# COMPACT_ATOMS: atom_id res chain seq x y z
N MET A 1 11.41 -5.60 16.08
CA MET A 1 10.16 -6.34 15.81
C MET A 1 9.97 -6.28 14.31
N ALA A 2 10.10 -7.41 13.62
CA ALA A 2 9.82 -7.47 12.18
C ALA A 2 8.31 -7.34 12.01
N SER A 3 7.86 -6.30 11.31
CA SER A 3 6.45 -6.10 10.99
C SER A 3 6.24 -6.50 9.53
N TYR A 4 5.44 -7.53 9.30
CA TYR A 4 5.14 -7.99 7.96
C TYR A 4 4.08 -7.09 7.32
N VAL A 5 4.36 -6.55 6.14
CA VAL A 5 3.42 -5.72 5.39
C VAL A 5 3.11 -6.43 4.08
N LEU A 6 1.84 -6.74 3.88
CA LEU A 6 1.30 -7.31 2.67
C LEU A 6 0.60 -6.24 1.84
N LEU A 7 0.94 -6.19 0.57
CA LEU A 7 0.35 -5.35 -0.46
C LEU A 7 -0.27 -6.22 -1.54
N ILE A 8 -1.54 -6.00 -1.83
CA ILE A 8 -2.26 -6.67 -2.93
C ILE A 8 -2.88 -5.59 -3.80
N LYS A 9 -2.53 -5.57 -5.08
CA LYS A 9 -3.12 -4.64 -6.03
C LYS A 9 -4.60 -4.99 -6.20
N GLU A 10 -5.47 -4.02 -5.97
CA GLU A 10 -6.90 -4.16 -6.23
C GLU A 10 -7.24 -3.64 -7.62
N HIS A 11 -6.64 -2.51 -8.00
CA HIS A 11 -6.94 -1.84 -9.26
C HIS A 11 -5.74 -1.02 -9.73
N GLU A 12 -5.54 -0.94 -11.04
CA GLU A 12 -4.50 -0.11 -11.64
C GLU A 12 -5.00 0.51 -12.94
N ASP A 13 -4.97 1.84 -12.98
CA ASP A 13 -5.25 2.67 -14.15
C ASP A 13 -3.99 3.40 -14.62
N GLU A 14 -4.12 4.13 -15.73
CA GLU A 14 -3.08 5.03 -16.22
C GLU A 14 -2.77 6.17 -15.23
N THR A 15 -3.80 6.64 -14.51
CA THR A 15 -3.72 7.83 -13.63
C THR A 15 -3.58 7.49 -12.14
N SER A 16 -4.06 6.33 -11.69
CA SER A 16 -3.98 5.93 -10.28
C SER A 16 -3.75 4.42 -10.12
N VAL A 17 -3.36 4.02 -8.92
CA VAL A 17 -3.25 2.61 -8.53
C VAL A 17 -3.75 2.43 -7.11
N ILE A 18 -4.58 1.42 -6.91
CA ILE A 18 -5.20 1.08 -5.63
C ILE A 18 -4.62 -0.24 -5.13
N TYR A 19 -4.13 -0.21 -3.90
CA TYR A 19 -3.61 -1.37 -3.20
C TYR A 19 -4.35 -1.59 -1.90
N LYS A 20 -4.54 -2.87 -1.55
CA LYS A 20 -4.83 -3.29 -0.19
C LYS A 20 -3.53 -3.40 0.58
N PHE A 21 -3.50 -2.89 1.81
CA PHE A 21 -2.35 -2.96 2.69
C PHE A 21 -2.72 -3.51 4.06
N GLY A 22 -1.86 -4.32 4.67
CA GLY A 22 -2.08 -4.79 6.04
C GLY A 22 -1.12 -5.88 6.48
N PRO A 23 -1.23 -6.37 7.72
CA PRO A 23 -0.42 -7.46 8.24
C PRO A 23 -0.72 -8.82 7.59
N ASN A 24 -1.94 -9.02 7.08
CA ASN A 24 -2.37 -10.28 6.47
C ASN A 24 -3.59 -10.04 5.57
N GLU A 25 -4.06 -11.08 4.87
CA GLU A 25 -5.20 -10.99 3.92
C GLU A 25 -6.56 -10.78 4.61
N GLN A 26 -6.66 -10.99 5.92
CA GLN A 26 -7.90 -10.82 6.69
C GLN A 26 -8.06 -9.40 7.23
N VAL A 27 -6.94 -8.73 7.54
CA VAL A 27 -6.91 -7.38 8.10
C VAL A 27 -6.20 -6.48 7.11
N MET A 28 -6.97 -5.86 6.22
CA MET A 28 -6.45 -4.97 5.18
C MET A 28 -7.23 -3.67 5.12
N GLY A 29 -6.49 -2.57 4.93
CA GLY A 29 -6.99 -1.27 4.50
C GLY A 29 -6.72 -1.08 3.01
N LYS A 30 -7.06 0.08 2.48
CA LYS A 30 -6.87 0.46 1.07
C LYS A 30 -6.16 1.79 0.95
N ILE A 31 -5.14 1.81 0.10
CA ILE A 31 -4.35 2.98 -0.26
C ILE A 31 -4.47 3.21 -1.76
N GLU A 32 -4.67 4.46 -2.13
CA GLU A 32 -4.60 4.93 -3.51
C GLU A 32 -3.32 5.76 -3.69
N LEU A 33 -2.59 5.49 -4.76
CA LEU A 33 -1.55 6.37 -5.28
C LEU A 33 -2.06 6.99 -6.58
N ASN A 34 -2.20 8.31 -6.61
CA ASN A 34 -2.42 9.05 -7.84
C ASN A 34 -1.06 9.29 -8.53
N LYS A 35 -0.85 8.70 -9.70
CA LYS A 35 0.40 8.74 -10.47
C LYS A 35 0.72 10.14 -11.02
N GLU A 36 -0.31 10.96 -11.26
CA GLU A 36 -0.15 12.33 -11.79
C GLU A 36 0.30 13.32 -10.70
N THR A 37 -0.40 13.33 -9.57
CA THR A 37 -0.16 14.24 -8.44
C THR A 37 0.86 13.69 -7.44
N ARG A 38 1.19 12.40 -7.53
CA ARG A 38 2.07 11.65 -6.62
C ARG A 38 1.58 11.68 -5.17
N LYS A 39 0.26 11.82 -4.98
CA LYS A 39 -0.38 11.83 -3.67
C LYS A 39 -0.86 10.45 -3.29
N PHE A 40 -0.73 10.14 -2.00
CA PHE A 40 -1.26 8.94 -1.38
C PHE A 40 -2.52 9.31 -0.60
N SER A 41 -3.58 8.53 -0.79
CA SER A 41 -4.86 8.69 -0.10
C SER A 41 -5.21 7.37 0.59
N GLU A 42 -5.60 7.41 1.86
CA GLU A 42 -6.19 6.25 2.53
C GLU A 42 -7.67 6.20 2.17
N LEU A 43 -8.08 5.15 1.45
CA LEU A 43 -9.49 4.92 1.09
C LEU A 43 -10.22 4.15 2.20
N GLU A 44 -9.54 3.16 2.80
CA GLU A 44 -10.05 2.36 3.90
C GLU A 44 -8.92 2.15 4.92
N SER A 45 -9.16 2.47 6.19
CA SER A 45 -8.23 2.14 7.27
C SER A 45 -8.36 0.66 7.67
N LEU A 46 -7.38 0.13 8.41
CA LEU A 46 -7.47 -1.24 8.93
C LEU A 46 -8.72 -1.41 9.82
N PRO A 47 -9.46 -2.53 9.70
CA PRO A 47 -10.68 -2.76 10.48
C PRO A 47 -10.41 -3.03 11.98
N ASP A 48 -9.17 -3.39 12.34
CA ASP A 48 -8.78 -3.68 13.72
C ASP A 48 -8.16 -2.44 14.38
N PRO A 49 -8.83 -1.81 15.37
CA PRO A 49 -8.32 -0.63 16.06
C PRO A 49 -7.10 -0.94 16.96
N SER A 50 -6.82 -2.22 17.23
CA SER A 50 -5.65 -2.66 17.98
C SER A 50 -4.37 -2.56 17.15
N ILE A 51 -4.52 -2.44 15.82
CA ILE A 51 -3.40 -2.35 14.88
C ILE A 51 -3.23 -0.89 14.43
N PRO A 52 -2.03 -0.32 14.57
CA PRO A 52 -1.79 1.06 14.14
C PRO A 52 -1.84 1.17 12.61
N SER A 53 -2.99 1.56 12.06
CA SER A 53 -3.20 1.72 10.60
C SER A 53 -2.17 2.65 9.97
N ALA A 54 -1.84 3.76 10.64
CA ALA A 54 -0.83 4.72 10.20
C ALA A 54 0.53 4.07 9.91
N PHE A 55 0.96 3.11 10.75
CA PHE A 55 2.23 2.41 10.53
C PHE A 55 2.20 1.62 9.21
N TYR A 56 1.13 0.86 8.95
CA TYR A 56 1.02 0.08 7.72
C TYR A 56 0.82 0.98 6.49
N PHE A 57 0.06 2.06 6.63
CA PHE A 57 -0.15 3.06 5.59
C PHE A 57 1.18 3.71 5.16
N ASP A 58 1.98 4.18 6.12
CA ASP A 58 3.28 4.81 5.82
C ASP A 58 4.23 3.84 5.13
N ARG A 59 4.24 2.57 5.55
CA ARG A 59 5.04 1.51 4.91
C ARG A 59 4.57 1.18 3.50
N ALA A 60 3.24 1.09 3.30
CA ALA A 60 2.64 0.89 2.00
C ALA A 60 3.01 2.05 1.04
N ALA A 61 2.84 3.29 1.50
CA ALA A 61 3.18 4.49 0.74
C ALA A 61 4.67 4.52 0.36
N GLN A 62 5.57 4.20 1.29
CA GLN A 62 7.01 4.09 1.01
C GLN A 62 7.31 3.06 -0.07
N ARG A 63 6.71 1.85 0.02
CA ARG A 63 6.94 0.80 -0.98
C ARG A 63 6.41 1.21 -2.35
N LEU A 64 5.22 1.80 -2.41
CA LEU A 64 4.62 2.30 -3.65
C LEU A 64 5.42 3.46 -4.25
N ALA A 65 5.95 4.36 -3.42
CA ALA A 65 6.85 5.42 -3.88
C ALA A 65 8.12 4.85 -4.51
N VAL A 66 8.69 3.77 -3.93
CA VAL A 66 9.83 3.06 -4.52
C VAL A 66 9.47 2.43 -5.85
N CYS A 67 8.32 1.74 -5.95
CA CYS A 67 7.84 1.17 -7.21
C CYS A 67 7.70 2.25 -8.29
N PHE A 68 7.14 3.40 -7.91
CA PHE A 68 6.92 4.51 -8.82
C PHE A 68 8.21 5.17 -9.29
N VAL A 69 9.12 5.52 -8.37
CA VAL A 69 10.32 6.31 -8.66
C VAL A 69 11.50 5.45 -9.13
N ARG A 70 11.71 4.28 -8.52
CA ARG A 70 12.92 3.46 -8.73
C ARG A 70 12.67 2.28 -9.67
N GLU A 71 11.47 1.73 -9.68
CA GLU A 71 11.13 0.57 -10.53
C GLU A 71 10.43 0.96 -11.85
N GLY A 72 10.42 2.26 -12.17
CA GLY A 72 9.88 2.78 -13.44
C GLY A 72 8.36 2.68 -13.52
N GLY A 73 7.65 2.77 -12.39
CA GLY A 73 6.20 2.66 -12.36
C GLY A 73 5.68 1.23 -12.49
N LYS A 74 6.50 0.23 -12.20
CA LYS A 74 6.08 -1.17 -12.16
C LYS A 74 5.47 -1.49 -10.80
N PHE A 75 4.17 -1.78 -10.82
CA PHE A 75 3.40 -2.13 -9.63
C PHE A 75 3.14 -3.65 -9.65
N PRO A 76 3.75 -4.44 -8.76
CA PRO A 76 3.53 -5.90 -8.70
C PRO A 76 2.15 -6.24 -8.09
N ASP A 77 1.44 -7.23 -8.63
CA ASP A 77 0.08 -7.58 -8.17
C ASP A 77 0.03 -8.02 -6.71
N ARG A 78 1.08 -8.68 -6.23
CA ARG A 78 1.27 -9.04 -4.82
C ARG A 78 2.69 -8.70 -4.40
N THR A 79 2.85 -8.12 -3.23
CA THR A 79 4.15 -7.85 -2.64
C THR A 79 4.07 -7.93 -1.13
N SER A 80 5.09 -8.53 -0.53
CA SER A 80 5.24 -8.62 0.91
C SER A 80 6.66 -8.23 1.30
N PHE A 81 6.79 -7.53 2.42
CA PHE A 81 8.09 -7.15 2.95
C PHE A 81 8.05 -7.07 4.47
N GLU A 82 9.22 -7.26 5.07
CA GLU A 82 9.43 -7.14 6.50
C GLU A 82 10.03 -5.75 6.79
N SER A 83 9.46 -5.06 7.78
CA SER A 83 9.91 -3.74 8.25
C SER A 83 10.42 -3.76 9.68
#